data_AF-A0A369T150-F1
#
_entry.id   AF-A0A369T150-F1
#
_cell.length_a   1.000
_cell.length_b   1.000
_cell.length_c   1.000
_cell.angle_alpha   90.00
_cell.angle_beta   90.00
_cell.angle_gamma   90.00
#
_symmetry.space_group_name_H-M   'P 1'
#
loop_
_entity.id
_entity.type
_entity.pdbx_description
1 polymer ?
#
loop_
_entity_poly.entity_id
_entity_poly.type
_entity_poly.pdbx_seq_one_letter_code
_entity_poly.pdbx_strand_id
1 'polypeptide(L)'
;MVEDFSAAVKFMLEMFLELASWIHRLLSSILVPIMGMLGITGATAETLAFIIELMIFVLLMEKAAGIIKWVLFILLVMLILGAIYTML
;
A
#
# COMPACT_ATOMS: atom_id res chain seq x y z
N MET A 1 -20.90 -20.49 3.65
CA MET A 1 -21.00 -19.10 4.13
C MET A 1 -19.82 -18.67 5.00
N VAL A 2 -19.51 -19.32 6.14
CA VAL A 2 -18.31 -18.97 6.95
C VAL A 2 -17.01 -19.49 6.31
N GLU A 3 -17.05 -20.66 5.67
CA GLU A 3 -15.90 -21.26 4.97
C GLU A 3 -15.47 -20.45 3.75
N ASP A 4 -16.42 -19.92 2.97
CA ASP A 4 -16.15 -19.06 1.81
C ASP A 4 -15.52 -17.72 2.21
N PHE A 5 -15.95 -17.15 3.35
CA PHE A 5 -15.37 -15.92 3.89
C PHE A 5 -13.94 -16.17 4.39
N SER A 6 -13.69 -17.28 5.10
CA SER A 6 -12.35 -17.64 5.53
C SER A 6 -11.40 -17.90 4.36
N ALA A 7 -11.88 -18.51 3.27
CA ALA A 7 -11.09 -18.75 2.06
C ALA A 7 -10.75 -17.42 1.36
N ALA A 8 -11.71 -16.51 1.25
CA ALA A 8 -11.48 -15.18 0.67
C ALA A 8 -10.46 -14.36 1.48
N VAL A 9 -10.52 -14.41 2.81
CA VAL A 9 -9.55 -13.73 3.69
C VAL A 9 -8.14 -14.31 3.53
N LYS A 10 -8.01 -15.65 3.47
CA LYS A 10 -6.71 -16.29 3.21
C LYS A 10 -6.14 -15.90 1.86
N PHE A 11 -6.95 -15.95 0.79
CA PHE A 11 -6.54 -15.56 -0.54
C PHE A 11 -6.07 -14.09 -0.59
N MET A 12 -6.81 -13.18 0.06
CA MET A 12 -6.39 -11.79 0.17
C MET A 12 -5.05 -11.64 0.90
N LEU A 13 -4.87 -12.35 2.02
CA LEU A 13 -3.61 -12.32 2.79
C LEU A 13 -2.43 -12.87 1.97
N GLU A 14 -2.60 -13.99 1.28
CA GLU A 14 -1.57 -14.56 0.41
C GLU A 14 -1.19 -13.59 -0.71
N MET A 15 -2.19 -13.00 -1.37
CA MET A 15 -1.96 -12.00 -2.40
C MET A 15 -1.21 -10.77 -1.86
N PHE A 16 -1.58 -10.27 -0.67
CA PHE A 16 -0.87 -9.15 -0.02
C PHE A 16 0.58 -9.49 0.32
N LEU A 17 0.83 -10.70 0.85
CA LEU A 17 2.17 -11.16 1.18
C LEU A 17 3.04 -11.31 -0.06
N GLU A 18 2.48 -11.83 -1.15
CA GLU A 18 3.19 -12.00 -2.41
C GLU A 18 3.54 -10.64 -3.04
N LEU A 19 2.63 -9.68 -2.96
CA LEU A 19 2.85 -8.29 -3.39
C LEU A 19 3.94 -7.61 -2.54
N ALA A 20 3.91 -7.77 -1.22
CA ALA A 20 4.93 -7.24 -0.32
C ALA A 20 6.31 -7.87 -0.60
N SER A 21 6.36 -9.18 -0.82
CA SER A 21 7.58 -9.92 -1.23
C SER A 21 8.15 -9.37 -2.54
N TRP A 22 7.30 -9.10 -3.53
CA TRP A 22 7.72 -8.56 -4.82
C TRP A 22 8.29 -7.14 -4.68
N ILE A 23 7.63 -6.27 -3.90
CA ILE A 23 8.11 -4.91 -3.60
C ILE A 23 9.47 -4.96 -2.90
N HIS A 24 9.63 -5.84 -1.91
CA HIS A 24 10.89 -6.02 -1.18
C HIS A 24 12.03 -6.43 -2.10
N ARG A 25 11.81 -7.41 -2.97
CA ARG A 25 12.81 -7.83 -3.96
C ARG A 25 13.18 -6.70 -4.92
N LEU A 26 12.19 -5.94 -5.36
CA LEU A 26 12.40 -4.83 -6.29
C LEU A 26 13.18 -3.70 -5.62
N LEU A 27 12.81 -3.29 -4.40
CA LEU A 27 13.50 -2.25 -3.66
C LEU A 27 14.90 -2.66 -3.21
N SER A 28 15.08 -3.86 -2.67
CA SER A 28 16.41 -4.37 -2.29
C SER A 28 17.35 -4.45 -3.50
N SER A 29 16.86 -4.85 -4.68
CA SER A 29 17.65 -4.90 -5.91
C SER A 29 18.17 -3.52 -6.38
N ILE A 30 17.60 -2.43 -5.89
CA ILE A 30 17.98 -1.06 -6.22
C ILE A 30 18.75 -0.43 -5.05
N LEU A 31 18.21 -0.51 -3.84
CA LEU A 31 18.73 0.14 -2.63
C LEU A 31 20.05 -0.47 -2.15
N VAL A 32 20.18 -1.81 -2.19
CA VAL A 32 21.41 -2.48 -1.71
C VAL A 32 22.62 -2.12 -2.58
N PRO A 33 22.54 -2.14 -3.93
CA PRO A 33 23.63 -1.63 -4.77
C PRO A 33 23.94 -0.15 -4.54
N ILE A 34 22.93 0.70 -4.36
CA ILE A 34 23.13 2.14 -4.07
C ILE A 34 23.90 2.33 -2.76
N MET A 35 23.55 1.57 -1.73
CA MET A 35 24.28 1.61 -0.46
C MET A 35 25.70 1.05 -0.57
N GLY A 36 25.89 0.01 -1.37
CA GLY A 36 27.21 -0.49 -1.74
C GLY A 36 28.08 0.59 -2.39
N MET A 37 27.51 1.42 -3.29
CA MET A 37 28.21 2.56 -3.89
C MET A 37 28.58 3.66 -2.88
N LEU A 38 27.84 3.77 -1.77
CA LEU A 38 28.11 4.71 -0.68
C LEU A 38 29.09 4.15 0.37
N GLY A 39 29.64 2.94 0.15
CA GLY A 39 30.54 2.27 1.08
C GLY A 39 29.85 1.61 2.27
N ILE A 40 28.52 1.58 2.29
CA ILE A 40 27.72 0.90 3.32
C ILE A 40 27.51 -0.53 2.86
N THR A 41 28.06 -1.49 3.60
CA THR A 41 28.06 -2.92 3.20
C THR A 41 27.51 -3.81 4.31
N GLY A 42 27.08 -5.01 3.92
CA GLY A 42 26.58 -6.04 4.84
C GLY A 42 25.25 -5.67 5.51
N ALA A 43 25.07 -6.13 6.75
CA ALA A 43 23.82 -6.01 7.51
C ALA A 43 23.32 -4.57 7.67
N THR A 44 24.21 -3.58 7.67
CA THR A 44 23.85 -2.16 7.79
C THR A 44 23.12 -1.66 6.54
N ALA A 45 23.53 -2.10 5.35
CA ALA A 45 22.88 -1.74 4.09
C ALA A 45 21.49 -2.35 3.97
N GLU A 46 21.35 -3.62 4.37
CA GLU A 46 20.05 -4.31 4.41
C GLU A 46 19.10 -3.65 5.41
N THR A 47 19.61 -3.29 6.59
CA THR A 47 18.81 -2.60 7.62
C THR A 47 18.35 -1.23 7.13
N LEU A 48 19.22 -0.43 6.51
CA LEU A 48 18.79 0.84 5.91
C LEU A 48 17.81 0.63 4.76
N ALA A 49 18.00 -0.41 3.93
CA ALA A 49 17.11 -0.69 2.81
C ALA A 49 15.71 -0.99 3.31
N PHE A 50 15.62 -1.79 4.38
CA PHE A 50 14.38 -2.09 5.06
C PHE A 50 13.73 -0.86 5.68
N ILE A 51 14.49 0.04 6.33
CA ILE A 51 13.95 1.30 6.87
C ILE A 51 13.37 2.17 5.76
N ILE A 52 14.09 2.33 4.65
CA ILE A 52 13.63 3.11 3.49
C ILE A 52 12.37 2.48 2.88
N GLU A 53 12.36 1.16 2.72
CA GLU A 53 11.18 0.43 2.25
C GLU A 53 9.98 0.66 3.15
N LEU A 54 10.15 0.60 4.47
CA LEU A 54 9.08 0.83 5.43
C LEU A 54 8.57 2.28 5.37
N MET A 55 9.45 3.26 5.17
CA MET A 55 9.06 4.65 4.91
C MET A 55 8.26 4.81 3.63
N ILE A 56 8.67 4.18 2.54
CA ILE A 56 7.94 4.18 1.26
C ILE A 56 6.56 3.54 1.44
N PHE A 57 6.49 2.43 2.16
CA PHE A 57 5.23 1.72 2.42
C PHE A 57 4.24 2.60 3.20
N VAL A 58 4.71 3.30 4.24
CA VAL A 58 3.89 4.25 5.02
C VAL A 58 3.39 5.40 4.14
N LEU A 59 4.25 5.98 3.30
CA LEU A 59 3.87 7.06 2.37
C LEU A 59 2.82 6.60 1.34
N LEU A 60 2.95 5.37 0.82
CA LEU A 60 1.98 4.78 -0.09
C LEU A 60 0.63 4.55 0.61
N MET A 61 0.63 4.08 1.85
CA MET A 61 -0.58 3.91 2.67
C MET A 61 -1.28 5.24 2.95
N GLU A 62 -0.52 6.30 3.26
CA GLU A 62 -1.08 7.65 3.46
C GLU A 62 -1.74 8.18 2.17
N LYS A 63 -1.06 8.02 1.03
CA LYS A 63 -1.61 8.39 -0.29
C LYS A 63 -2.88 7.60 -0.62
N ALA A 64 -2.89 6.30 -0.35
CA ALA A 64 -4.06 5.44 -0.55
C ALA A 64 -5.24 5.88 0.34
N ALA A 65 -4.99 6.22 1.61
CA ALA A 65 -6.00 6.79 2.50
C ALA A 65 -6.54 8.14 1.98
N GLY A 66 -5.68 8.96 1.39
CA GLY A 66 -6.08 10.17 0.67
C GLY A 66 -7.04 9.89 -0.49
N ILE A 67 -6.77 8.86 -1.30
CA ILE A 67 -7.65 8.43 -2.40
C ILE A 67 -9.02 8.00 -1.87
N ILE A 68 -9.06 7.23 -0.78
CA ILE A 68 -10.31 6.80 -0.14
C ILE A 68 -11.14 8.02 0.29
N LYS A 69 -10.50 9.05 0.85
CA LYS A 69 -11.18 10.30 1.22
C LYS A 69 -11.83 10.99 0.02
N TRP A 70 -11.15 11.02 -1.13
CA TRP A 70 -11.70 11.61 -2.36
C TRP A 70 -12.89 10.80 -2.92
N VAL A 71 -12.82 9.47 -2.87
CA VAL A 71 -13.92 8.59 -3.28
C VAL A 71 -15.16 8.82 -2.41
N LEU A 72 -14.98 8.88 -1.08
CA LEU A 72 -16.06 9.18 -0.13
C LEU A 72 -16.66 10.57 -0.37
N PHE A 73 -15.83 11.56 -0.70
CA PHE A 73 -16.28 12.90 -1.04
C PHE A 73 -17.16 12.92 -2.30
N ILE A 74 -16.75 12.21 -3.36
CA ILE A 74 -17.54 12.11 -4.60
C ILE A 74 -18.91 11.45 -4.32
N LEU A 75 -18.92 10.36 -3.53
CA LEU A 75 -20.16 9.70 -3.12
C LEU A 75 -21.08 10.64 -2.35
N LEU A 76 -20.54 11.45 -1.43
CA LEU A 76 -21.29 12.45 -0.68
C LEU A 76 -21.91 13.50 -1.61
N VAL A 77 -21.14 13.99 -2.59
CA VAL A 77 -21.63 14.96 -3.58
C VAL A 77 -22.76 14.36 -4.42
N MET A 78 -22.63 13.11 -4.88
CA MET A 78 -23.69 12.41 -5.61
C MET A 78 -24.97 12.25 -4.79
N LEU A 79 -24.85 11.92 -3.51
CA LEU A 79 -25.99 11.82 -2.58
C LEU A 79 -26.70 13.17 -2.43
N ILE A 80 -25.96 14.25 -2.24
CA ILE A 80 -26.51 15.60 -2.11
C ILE A 80 -27.24 16.01 -3.40
N LEU A 81 -26.62 15.77 -4.57
CA LEU A 81 -27.25 16.06 -5.87
C LEU A 81 -28.53 15.23 -6.08
N GLY A 82 -28.52 13.95 -5.74
CA GLY A 82 -29.70 13.09 -5.80
C GLY A 82 -30.82 13.58 -4.88
N ALA A 83 -30.48 13.98 -3.65
CA ALA A 83 -31.46 14.51 -2.70
C ALA A 83 -32.09 15.84 -3.17
N ILE A 84 -31.28 16.75 -3.70
CA ILE A 84 -31.76 18.02 -4.26
C ILE A 84 -32.66 17.76 -5.48
N TYR A 85 -32.28 16.85 -6.37
CA TYR A 85 -33.09 16.49 -7.53
C TYR A 85 -34.48 15.97 -7.14
N THR A 86 -34.59 15.20 -6.07
CA THR A 86 -35.89 14.73 -5.57
C THR A 86 -36.75 15.81 -4.91
N MET A 87 -36.16 16.95 -4.56
CA MET A 87 -36.86 18.09 -3.92
C MET A 87 -37.26 19.20 -4.91
N LEU A 88 -36.80 19.11 -6.16
CA LEU A 88 -37.11 20.05 -7.24
C LEU A 88 -38.24 19.49 -8.13
#